data_AF-L8XYR8-F1
#
_entry.id   AF-L8XYR8-F1
#
_cell.length_a   1.000
_cell.length_b   1.000
_cell.length_c   1.000
_cell.angle_alpha   90.00
_cell.angle_beta   90.00
_cell.angle_gamma   90.00
#
_symmetry.space_group_name_H-M   'P 1'
#
loop_
_entity.id
_entity.type
_entity.pdbx_description
1 polymer ?
#
loop_
_entity_poly.entity_id
_entity_poly.type
_entity_poly.pdbx_seq_one_letter_code
_entity_poly.pdbx_strand_id
1 'polypeptide(L)' 'TVSTLQCLVEQLKLEAGTERIKVSQTTAELQQYCTQNACKEALLVSVLAGSNPFWEPRSCALL' A
#
# COMPACT_ATOMS: atom_id res chain seq x y z
N THR A 1 -1.47 -1.06 -39.52
CA THR A 1 -0.66 -1.78 -40.54
C THR A 1 -0.01 -2.98 -39.88
N VAL A 2 0.44 -3.98 -40.65
CA VAL A 2 1.05 -5.23 -40.14
C VAL A 2 2.11 -4.99 -39.05
N SER A 3 2.85 -3.87 -39.12
CA SER A 3 3.82 -3.45 -38.11
C SER A 3 3.26 -3.24 -36.70
N THR A 4 2.05 -2.68 -36.56
CA THR A 4 1.40 -2.49 -35.25
C THR A 4 1.06 -3.84 -34.60
N LEU A 5 0.61 -4.81 -35.41
CA LEU A 5 0.31 -6.16 -34.93
C LEU A 5 1.58 -6.92 -34.54
N GLN A 6 2.68 -6.73 -35.28
CA GLN A 6 3.98 -7.29 -34.91
C GLN A 6 4.47 -6.74 -33.57
N CYS A 7 4.36 -5.42 -33.36
CA CYS A 7 4.70 -4.80 -32.08
C CYS A 7 3.85 -5.37 -30.93
N LEU A 8 2.54 -5.54 -31.14
CA LEU A 8 1.66 -6.15 -30.16
C LEU A 8 2.04 -7.60 -29.82
N VAL A 9 2.40 -8.41 -30.82
CA VAL A 9 2.84 -9.79 -30.59
C VAL A 9 4.12 -9.84 -29.76
N GLU A 10 5.10 -8.98 -30.05
CA GLU A 10 6.32 -8.91 -29.25
C GLU A 10 6.05 -8.47 -27.81
N GLN A 11 5.15 -7.50 -27.62
CA GLN A 11 4.70 -7.09 -26.28
C GLN A 11 4.06 -8.25 -25.51
N LEU A 12 3.15 -9.00 -26.15
CA LEU A 12 2.47 -10.12 -25.51
C LEU A 12 3.43 -11.26 -25.15
N LYS A 13 4.48 -11.50 -25.96
CA LYS A 13 5.53 -12.47 -25.62
C LYS A 13 6.28 -12.08 -24.34
N LEU A 14 6.60 -10.79 -24.18
CA LEU A 14 7.24 -10.27 -22.97
C LEU A 14 6.35 -10.47 -21.74
N GLU A 15 5.07 -10.11 -21.84
CA GLU A 15 4.09 -10.26 -20.74
C GLU A 15 3.86 -11.74 -20.38
N ALA A 16 3.78 -12.62 -21.39
CA ALA A 16 3.62 -14.05 -21.19
C ALA A 16 4.83 -14.68 -20.48
N GLY A 17 6.04 -14.19 -20.79
CA GLY A 17 7.31 -14.64 -20.19
C GLY A 17 7.55 -14.17 -18.75
N THR A 18 6.67 -13.33 -18.18
CA THR A 18 6.80 -12.87 -16.81
C THR A 18 6.50 -14.00 -15.82
N GLU A 19 7.43 -14.25 -14.89
CA GLU A 19 7.25 -15.22 -13.81
C GLU A 19 6.14 -14.78 -12.86
N ARG A 20 5.28 -15.73 -12.49
CA ARG A 20 4.15 -15.48 -11.58
C ARG A 20 4.41 -16.16 -10.24
N ILE A 21 4.10 -15.44 -9.17
CA ILE A 21 4.02 -16.01 -7.82
C ILE A 21 2.60 -16.44 -7.51
N LYS A 22 2.44 -17.36 -6.56
CA LYS A 22 1.11 -17.82 -6.13
C LYS A 22 0.38 -16.68 -5.41
N VAL A 23 -0.90 -16.48 -5.73
CA VAL A 23 -1.74 -15.48 -5.05
C VAL A 23 -1.71 -15.68 -3.54
N SER A 24 -1.78 -16.94 -3.07
CA SER A 24 -1.71 -17.26 -1.63
C SER A 24 -0.42 -16.76 -0.97
N GLN A 25 0.71 -16.79 -1.68
CA GLN A 25 1.99 -16.29 -1.19
C GLN A 25 1.97 -14.76 -1.11
N THR A 26 1.56 -14.08 -2.19
CA THR A 26 1.44 -12.62 -2.21
C THR A 26 0.50 -12.11 -1.12
N THR A 27 -0.63 -12.80 -0.90
CA THR A 27 -1.57 -12.45 0.16
C THR A 27 -0.96 -12.61 1.55
N ALA A 28 -0.21 -13.70 1.80
CA ALA A 28 0.47 -13.90 3.07
C ALA A 28 1.55 -12.84 3.34
N GLU A 29 2.36 -12.52 2.32
CA GLU A 29 3.38 -11.48 2.40
C GLU A 29 2.75 -10.10 2.68
N LEU A 30 1.65 -9.77 2.01
CA LEU A 30 0.92 -8.52 2.22
C LEU A 30 0.31 -8.46 3.63
N GLN A 31 -0.33 -9.55 4.08
CA GLN A 31 -0.89 -9.62 5.43
C GLN A 31 0.19 -9.46 6.51
N GLN A 32 1.33 -10.11 6.32
CA GLN A 32 2.47 -9.99 7.22
C GLN A 32 2.96 -8.55 7.28
N TYR A 33 3.13 -7.90 6.13
CA TYR A 33 3.52 -6.49 6.07
C TYR A 33 2.52 -5.60 6.83
N CYS A 34 1.22 -5.75 6.59
CA CYS A 34 0.20 -4.97 7.29
C CYS A 34 0.25 -5.21 8.81
N THR A 35 0.39 -6.46 9.25
CA THR A 35 0.43 -6.81 10.68
C THR A 35 1.65 -6.21 11.38
N GLN A 36 2.82 -6.25 10.72
CA GLN A 36 4.06 -5.67 11.27
C GLN A 36 4.01 -4.14 11.40
N ASN A 37 3.24 -3.47 10.54
CA ASN A 37 3.15 -2.01 10.52
C ASN A 37 1.89 -1.49 11.25
N ALA A 38 0.92 -2.34 11.56
CA ALA A 38 -0.34 -1.94 12.20
C ALA A 38 -0.12 -1.11 13.48
N CYS A 39 0.87 -1.46 14.30
CA CYS A 39 1.15 -0.71 15.54
C CYS A 39 1.70 0.70 15.33
N LYS A 40 2.21 1.01 14.13
CA LYS A 40 2.74 2.33 13.76
C LYS A 40 1.71 3.19 13.05
N GLU A 41 0.63 2.58 12.56
CA GLU A 41 -0.44 3.27 11.85
C GLU A 41 -1.38 3.95 12.84
N ALA A 42 -1.26 5.28 12.92
CA ALA A 42 -2.04 6.16 13.78
C ALA A 42 -3.56 6.02 13.61
N LEU A 43 -4.02 5.61 12.43
CA LEU A 43 -5.45 5.39 12.15
C LEU A 43 -5.95 4.03 12.67
N LEU A 44 -5.06 3.05 12.81
CA LEU A 44 -5.40 1.71 13.30
C LEU A 44 -5.26 1.62 14.82
N VAL A 45 -4.17 2.15 15.36
CA VAL A 45 -3.97 2.29 16.80
C VAL A 45 -4.33 3.71 17.16
N SER A 46 -5.53 3.92 17.70
CA SER A 46 -6.01 5.23 18.11
C SER A 46 -4.91 6.01 18.81
N VAL A 47 -4.57 7.19 18.29
CA VAL A 47 -3.52 8.01 18.85
C VAL A 47 -3.97 8.56 20.20
N LEU A 48 -3.11 8.49 21.22
CA LEU A 48 -3.37 9.16 22.50
C LEU A 48 -3.62 10.66 22.23
N ALA A 49 -4.60 11.26 22.92
CA ALA A 49 -5.04 12.64 22.67
C ALA A 49 -3.92 13.69 22.66
N GLY A 50 -2.78 13.44 23.31
CA GLY A 50 -1.61 14.33 23.30
C GLY A 50 -0.68 14.22 22.08
N SER A 51 -0.81 13.18 21.26
CA SER A 51 0.02 12.95 20.07
C SER A 51 -0.72 13.19 18.75
N ASN A 52 -2.03 13.49 18.81
CA ASN A 52 -2.82 13.88 17.65
C ASN A 52 -2.65 15.39 17.40
N PRO A 53 -2.03 15.83 16.27
CA PRO A 53 -1.82 17.24 15.98
C PRO A 53 -3.12 18.02 15.69
N PHE A 54 -4.23 17.33 15.49
CA PHE A 54 -5.55 17.92 15.28
C PHE A 54 -6.39 18.00 16.57
N TRP A 55 -5.86 17.52 17.71
CA TRP A 55 -6.60 17.57 18.96
C TRP A 55 -6.53 18.97 19.58
N GLU A 56 -7.68 19.51 19.97
CA GLU A 56 -7.77 20.84 20.60
C GLU A 56 -7.02 20.89 21.94
N PRO A 57 -6.22 21.95 22.18
CA PRO A 57 -5.61 22.16 23.49
C PRO A 57 -6.69 22.26 24.57
N ARG A 58 -6.60 21.46 25.65
CA ARG A 58 -7.57 21.48 26.76
C ARG A 58 -7.57 22.76 27.60
N SER A 59 -6.76 23.75 27.25
CA SER A 59 -6.62 25.00 27.98
C SER A 59 -6.64 26.16 27.02
N CYS A 60 -7.65 27.02 27.14
CA CYS A 60 -7.65 28.35 26.54
C CYS A 60 -6.38 29.08 27.02
N ALA A 61 -5.53 29.51 26.09
CA ALA A 61 -4.57 30.55 26.39
C ALA A 61 -5.37 31.85 26.55
N LEU A 62 -5.47 32.37 27.78
CA LEU A 62 -5.87 33.75 27.99
C LEU A 62 -4.72 34.63 27.47
N LEU A 63 -4.98 35.35 26.38
CA LEU A 63 -4.10 36.38 25.83
C LEU A 63 -4.05 37.60 26.75
#